data_AF-A0A6M5YU17-F1
#
_entry.id   AF-A0A6M5YU17-F1
#
_cell.length_a   1.000
_cell.length_b   1.000
_cell.length_c   1.000
_cell.angle_alpha   90.00
_cell.angle_beta   90.00
_cell.angle_gamma   90.00
#
_symmetry.space_group_name_H-M   'P 1'
#
loop_
_entity.id
_entity.type
_entity.pdbx_description
1 polymer ?
#
loop_
_entity_poly.entity_id
_entity_poly.type
_entity_poly.pdbx_seq_one_letter_code
_entity_poly.pdbx_strand_id
1 'polypeptide(L)'
;MTAPSARLTAAKALADGRHGSTDGVKGVLFQAAQLDPCGEVRAACITHLCTLGCYTPQFLGHIQTACNDTDEQVRDAAKAACEKMIRK
;
A
#
# COMPACT_ATOMS: atom_id res chain seq x y z
N MET A 1 12.08 17.13 3.67
CA MET A 1 11.16 15.98 3.50
C MET A 1 10.01 16.48 2.61
N THR A 2 9.67 15.78 1.53
CA THR A 2 8.58 16.20 0.62
C THR A 2 7.22 16.11 1.32
N ALA A 3 6.27 16.96 0.94
CA ALA A 3 4.93 16.97 1.54
C ALA A 3 4.21 15.63 1.33
N PRO A 4 3.39 15.16 2.29
CA PRO A 4 2.61 13.92 2.14
C PRO A 4 1.76 13.88 0.87
N SER A 5 1.16 15.02 0.48
CA SER A 5 0.38 15.16 -0.76
C SER A 5 1.20 14.87 -2.02
N ALA A 6 2.47 15.28 -2.06
CA ALA A 6 3.36 14.96 -3.17
C ALA A 6 3.69 13.46 -3.21
N ARG A 7 3.86 12.82 -2.05
CA ARG A 7 4.11 11.37 -1.94
C ARG A 7 2.89 10.54 -2.34
N LEU A 8 1.68 10.96 -1.96
CA LEU A 8 0.42 10.37 -2.44
C LEU A 8 0.31 10.45 -3.96
N THR A 9 0.56 11.63 -4.53
CA THR A 9 0.52 11.83 -5.98
C THR A 9 1.53 10.94 -6.69
N ALA A 10 2.74 10.81 -6.15
CA ALA A 10 3.78 9.94 -6.68
C ALA A 10 3.38 8.45 -6.60
N ALA A 11 2.87 8.00 -5.46
CA ALA A 11 2.40 6.62 -5.27
C ALA A 11 1.30 6.26 -6.27
N LYS A 12 0.33 7.16 -6.45
CA LYS A 12 -0.74 7.01 -7.43
C LYS A 12 -0.20 6.97 -8.86
N ALA A 13 0.67 7.91 -9.24
CA ALA A 13 1.24 7.96 -10.58
C ALA A 13 2.07 6.71 -10.92
N LEU A 14 2.79 6.16 -9.95
CA LEU A 14 3.51 4.90 -10.10
C LEU A 14 2.54 3.73 -10.33
N ALA A 15 1.50 3.62 -9.52
CA ALA A 15 0.53 2.53 -9.60
C ALA A 15 -0.32 2.57 -10.88
N ASP A 16 -0.76 3.75 -11.30
CA ASP A 16 -1.63 3.95 -12.47
C ASP A 16 -0.84 3.97 -13.80
N GLY A 17 0.49 4.04 -13.73
CA GLY A 17 1.35 4.08 -14.90
C GLY A 17 1.31 2.78 -15.71
N ARG A 18 1.69 2.86 -17.00
CA ARG A 18 1.76 1.70 -17.93
C ARG A 18 2.54 0.51 -17.34
N HIS A 19 3.54 0.79 -16.50
CA HIS A 19 4.41 -0.21 -15.88
C HIS A 19 4.12 -0.40 -14.38
N GLY A 20 2.95 0.02 -13.89
CA GLY A 20 2.60 0.01 -12.47
C GLY A 20 2.62 -1.38 -11.84
N SER A 21 2.36 -2.42 -12.62
CA SER A 21 2.36 -3.81 -12.13
C SER A 21 3.75 -4.47 -12.06
N THR A 22 4.82 -3.77 -12.43
CA THR A 22 6.20 -4.30 -12.34
C THR A 22 6.63 -4.51 -10.89
N ASP A 23 7.55 -5.46 -10.67
CA ASP A 23 8.07 -5.76 -9.34
C ASP A 23 8.80 -4.56 -8.71
N GLY A 24 9.46 -3.73 -9.53
CA GLY A 24 10.09 -2.49 -9.05
C GLY A 24 9.09 -1.51 -8.46
N VAL A 25 7.96 -1.27 -9.15
CA VAL A 25 6.90 -0.38 -8.64
C VAL A 25 6.27 -0.95 -7.38
N LYS A 26 5.95 -2.25 -7.36
CA LYS A 26 5.42 -2.92 -6.18
C LYS A 26 6.40 -2.84 -5.00
N GLY A 27 7.70 -3.00 -5.24
CA GLY A 27 8.73 -2.85 -4.21
C GLY A 27 8.76 -1.45 -3.60
N VAL A 28 8.73 -0.41 -4.44
CA VAL A 28 8.71 1.00 -3.97
C VAL A 28 7.44 1.30 -3.17
N LEU A 29 6.27 0.90 -3.68
CA LEU A 29 5.00 1.08 -2.97
C LEU A 29 4.98 0.31 -1.65
N PHE A 30 5.57 -0.89 -1.61
CA PHE A 30 5.63 -1.69 -0.39
C PHE A 30 6.53 -1.06 0.67
N GLN A 31 7.68 -0.52 0.27
CA GLN A 31 8.54 0.22 1.19
C GLN A 31 7.82 1.45 1.77
N ALA A 32 7.05 2.17 0.95
CA ALA A 32 6.25 3.31 1.41
C ALA A 32 5.11 2.87 2.36
N ALA A 33 4.42 1.76 2.07
CA ALA A 33 3.42 1.17 2.95
C ALA A 33 3.98 0.83 4.34
N GLN A 34 5.26 0.44 4.42
CA GLN A 34 5.91 0.08 5.68
C GLN A 34 6.43 1.29 6.47
N LEU A 35 6.98 2.29 5.79
CA LEU A 35 7.87 3.28 6.41
C LEU A 35 7.43 4.73 6.27
N ASP A 36 6.39 5.03 5.47
CA ASP A 36 5.98 6.43 5.31
C ASP A 36 5.45 6.99 6.65
N PRO A 37 5.93 8.16 7.11
CA PRO A 37 5.48 8.72 8.38
C PRO A 37 4.01 9.17 8.34
N CYS A 38 3.44 9.39 7.16
CA CYS A 38 2.03 9.75 7.00
C CYS A 38 1.19 8.48 6.80
N GLY A 39 0.20 8.27 7.66
CA GLY A 39 -0.70 7.12 7.58
C GLY A 39 -1.51 7.09 6.28
N GLU A 40 -1.96 8.25 5.78
CA GLU A 40 -2.66 8.35 4.50
C GLU A 40 -1.81 7.79 3.34
N VAL A 41 -0.51 8.10 3.32
CA VAL A 41 0.41 7.56 2.30
C VAL A 41 0.54 6.05 2.45
N ARG A 42 0.72 5.54 3.67
CA ARG A 42 0.80 4.09 3.92
C ARG A 42 -0.47 3.37 3.44
N ALA A 43 -1.64 3.90 3.80
CA ALA A 43 -2.94 3.37 3.42
C ALA A 43 -3.13 3.33 1.90
N ALA A 44 -2.81 4.44 1.20
CA ALA A 44 -2.88 4.51 -0.25
C ALA A 44 -1.98 3.46 -0.92
N CYS A 45 -0.74 3.29 -0.42
CA CYS A 45 0.17 2.27 -0.93
C CYS A 45 -0.36 0.85 -0.74
N ILE A 46 -0.97 0.52 0.40
CA ILE A 46 -1.64 -0.78 0.62
C ILE A 46 -2.74 -1.00 -0.42
N THR A 47 -3.60 -0.01 -0.63
CA THR A 47 -4.70 -0.09 -1.62
C THR A 47 -4.17 -0.30 -3.05
N HIS A 48 -3.13 0.44 -3.45
CA HIS A 48 -2.51 0.29 -4.77
C HIS A 48 -1.88 -1.09 -4.95
N LEU A 49 -1.12 -1.58 -3.97
CA LEU A 49 -0.51 -2.92 -4.01
C LEU A 49 -1.56 -4.03 -4.16
N CYS A 50 -2.69 -3.92 -3.46
CA CYS A 50 -3.79 -4.87 -3.60
C CYS A 50 -4.44 -4.83 -4.99
N THR A 51 -4.55 -3.65 -5.58
CA THR A 51 -5.11 -3.45 -6.92
C THR A 51 -4.18 -4.00 -8.00
N LEU A 52 -2.87 -3.85 -7.83
CA LEU A 52 -1.82 -4.39 -8.68
C LEU A 52 -1.59 -5.90 -8.50
N GLY A 53 -2.35 -6.55 -7.61
CA GLY A 53 -2.26 -7.97 -7.34
C GLY A 53 -0.95 -8.39 -6.67
N CYS A 54 -0.41 -7.56 -5.78
CA CYS A 54 0.69 -7.97 -4.91
C CYS A 54 0.15 -8.94 -3.84
N TYR A 55 0.64 -10.17 -3.85
CA TYR A 55 0.27 -11.23 -2.88
C TYR A 55 1.49 -11.97 -2.34
N THR A 56 2.65 -11.29 -2.30
CA THR A 56 3.85 -11.90 -1.74
C THR A 56 3.66 -12.19 -0.25
N PRO A 57 4.25 -13.26 0.30
CA PRO A 57 4.13 -13.57 1.72
C PRO A 57 4.51 -12.40 2.65
N GLN A 58 5.51 -11.60 2.26
CA GLN A 58 5.92 -10.41 3.01
C GLN A 58 4.82 -9.35 3.05
N PHE A 59 4.14 -9.10 1.92
CA PHE A 59 3.03 -8.15 1.88
C PHE A 59 1.83 -8.65 2.69
N LEU A 60 1.52 -9.94 2.62
CA LEU A 60 0.46 -10.54 3.42
C LEU A 60 0.72 -10.38 4.94
N GLY A 61 1.94 -10.68 5.39
CA GLY A 61 2.33 -10.49 6.79
C GLY A 61 2.29 -9.03 7.23
N HIS A 62 2.67 -8.10 6.33
CA HIS A 62 2.55 -6.68 6.60
C HIS A 62 1.09 -6.23 6.76
N ILE A 63 0.18 -6.66 5.89
CA ILE A 63 -1.24 -6.30 6.00
C ILE A 63 -1.84 -6.79 7.32
N GLN A 64 -1.53 -8.03 7.73
CA GLN A 64 -1.98 -8.55 9.04
C GLN A 64 -1.54 -7.66 10.21
N THR A 65 -0.31 -7.13 10.13
CA THR A 65 0.20 -6.17 11.12
C THR A 65 -0.53 -4.82 11.00
N ALA A 66 -0.73 -4.33 9.78
CA ALA A 66 -1.37 -3.05 9.48
C ALA A 66 -2.85 -2.97 9.90
N CYS A 67 -3.53 -4.10 10.05
CA CYS A 67 -4.87 -4.16 10.66
C CYS A 67 -4.91 -3.60 12.10
N ASN A 68 -3.75 -3.51 12.76
CA ASN A 68 -3.58 -2.96 14.11
C ASN A 68 -2.69 -1.69 14.11
N ASP A 69 -2.50 -1.02 12.95
CA ASP A 69 -1.74 0.23 12.88
C ASP A 69 -2.36 1.31 13.76
N THR A 70 -1.54 2.22 14.27
CA THR A 70 -1.99 3.40 15.05
C THR A 70 -2.92 4.31 14.25
N ASP A 71 -2.73 4.40 12.94
CA ASP A 71 -3.51 5.23 12.04
C ASP A 71 -4.76 4.49 11.54
N GLU A 72 -5.92 5.14 11.66
CA GLU A 72 -7.21 4.54 11.29
C GLU A 72 -7.32 4.23 9.80
N GLN A 73 -6.82 5.10 8.93
CA GLN A 73 -6.90 4.90 7.49
C GLN A 73 -6.06 3.69 7.06
N VAL A 74 -4.93 3.46 7.74
CA VAL A 74 -4.10 2.28 7.50
C VAL A 74 -4.82 1.01 7.93
N ARG A 75 -5.45 1.01 9.11
CA ARG A 75 -6.24 -0.14 9.57
C ARG A 75 -7.37 -0.48 8.59
N ASP A 76 -8.07 0.52 8.09
CA ASP A 76 -9.20 0.31 7.17
C ASP A 76 -8.75 -0.18 5.80
N ALA A 77 -7.67 0.40 5.26
CA ALA A 77 -7.06 -0.09 4.02
C ALA A 77 -6.57 -1.54 4.16
N ALA A 78 -5.99 -1.90 5.31
CA ALA A 78 -5.53 -3.26 5.58
C ALA A 78 -6.68 -4.27 5.71
N LYS A 79 -7.77 -3.92 6.40
CA LYS A 79 -8.97 -4.78 6.48
C LYS A 79 -9.59 -5.00 5.10
N ALA A 80 -9.76 -3.94 4.32
CA ALA A 80 -10.27 -4.03 2.96
C ALA A 80 -9.35 -4.90 2.06
N ALA A 81 -8.04 -4.78 2.24
CA ALA A 81 -7.06 -5.65 1.58
C ALA A 81 -7.23 -7.13 1.95
N CYS A 82 -7.34 -7.44 3.25
CA CYS A 82 -7.60 -8.80 3.73
C CYS A 82 -8.90 -9.38 3.15
N GLU A 83 -9.99 -8.62 3.15
CA GLU A 83 -11.27 -9.07 2.58
C GLU A 83 -11.16 -9.36 1.09
N LYS A 84 -10.47 -8.51 0.33
CA LYS A 84 -10.24 -8.69 -1.10
C LYS A 84 -9.37 -9.91 -1.40
N MET A 85 -8.46 -10.25 -0.49
CA MET A 85 -7.58 -11.42 -0.60
C MET A 85 -8.28 -12.73 -0.30
N ILE A 86 -9.24 -12.76 0.63
CA ILE A 86 -10.04 -13.96 0.94
C ILE A 86 -10.93 -14.38 -0.25
N ARG A 87 -11.32 -13.41 -1.11
CA ARG A 87 -12.23 -13.63 -2.24
C ARG A 87 -11.52 -13.98 -3.56
N LYS A 88 -10.19 -14.05 -3.58
CA LYS A 88 -9.40 -14.42 -4.77
C LYS A 88 -8.82 -15.81 -4.64
#